data_AF-A0A545STK2-F1
#
_entry.id   AF-A0A545STK2-F1
#
_cell.length_a   1.000
_cell.length_b   1.000
_cell.length_c   1.000
_cell.angle_alpha   90.00
_cell.angle_beta   90.00
_cell.angle_gamma   90.00
#
_symmetry.space_group_name_H-M   'P 1'
#
loop_
_entity.id
_entity.type
_entity.pdbx_description
1 polymer ?
#
loop_
_entity_poly.entity_id
_entity_poly.type
_entity_poly.pdbx_seq_one_letter_code
_entity_poly.pdbx_strand_id
1 'polypeptide(L)' 'MISQNHKIVIGGDSLDTKVLCQNLKQEVRDLERRVNILQQEERPNLHCINHFADLLRQRRTVLRWVEERSRL' A
#
# COMPACT_ATOMS: atom_id res chain seq x y z
N MET A 1 -19.72 2.15 14.13
CA MET A 1 -18.90 1.26 13.28
C MET A 1 -18.85 -0.09 13.96
N ILE A 2 -19.56 -1.08 13.43
CA ILE A 2 -19.58 -2.44 13.99
C ILE A 2 -18.58 -3.26 13.18
N SER A 3 -17.46 -3.63 13.79
CA SER A 3 -16.51 -4.61 13.23
C SER A 3 -17.13 -5.99 13.43
N GLN A 4 -17.71 -6.56 12.38
CA GLN A 4 -18.00 -7.98 12.33
C GLN A 4 -17.22 -8.56 11.15
N ASN A 5 -16.17 -9.30 11.48
CA ASN A 5 -15.41 -10.18 10.61
C ASN A 5 -14.90 -9.55 9.30
N HIS A 6 -13.68 -9.03 9.36
CA HIS A 6 -12.80 -8.77 8.21
C HIS A 6 -13.33 -7.81 7.14
N LYS A 7 -14.41 -7.06 7.40
CA LYS A 7 -14.99 -6.13 6.42
C LYS A 7 -14.91 -4.69 6.93
N ILE A 8 -14.32 -3.80 6.14
CA ILE A 8 -14.36 -2.35 6.36
C ILE A 8 -15.40 -1.78 5.40
N VAL A 9 -16.36 -1.03 5.94
CA VAL A 9 -17.36 -0.33 5.14
C VAL A 9 -16.90 1.11 4.90
N ILE A 10 -16.69 1.48 3.63
CA ILE A 10 -16.35 2.85 3.21
C ILE A 10 -17.44 3.31 2.24
N GLY A 11 -18.17 4.38 2.57
CA GLY A 11 -19.16 4.99 1.66
C GLY A 11 -20.35 4.11 1.27
N GLY A 12 -20.56 2.98 1.96
CA GLY A 12 -21.58 1.98 1.63
C GLY A 12 -21.02 0.69 1.05
N ASP A 13 -19.76 0.69 0.59
CA ASP A 13 -19.09 -0.49 0.05
C ASP A 13 -18.38 -1.27 1.16
N SER A 14 -18.67 -2.57 1.24
CA SER A 14 -18.00 -3.50 2.15
C SER A 14 -16.75 -4.08 1.50
N LEU A 15 -15.58 -3.60 1.89
CA LEU A 15 -14.28 -4.13 1.46
C LEU A 15 -13.80 -5.23 2.40
N ASP A 16 -13.42 -6.37 1.84
CA ASP A 16 -12.71 -7.42 2.59
C ASP A 16 -11.28 -6.95 2.89
N THR A 17 -11.00 -6.80 4.18
CA THR A 17 -9.71 -6.33 4.70
C THR A 17 -8.56 -7.28 4.41
N LYS A 18 -8.79 -8.59 4.30
CA LYS A 18 -7.74 -9.55 3.91
C LYS A 18 -7.37 -9.36 2.45
N VAL A 19 -8.35 -9.24 1.57
CA VAL A 19 -8.13 -9.00 0.14
C VAL A 19 -7.46 -7.63 -0.06
N LEU A 20 -7.93 -6.60 0.63
CA LEU A 20 -7.33 -5.27 0.59
C LEU A 20 -5.88 -5.28 1.09
N CYS A 21 -5.60 -5.99 2.19
CA CYS A 21 -4.25 -6.14 2.74
C CYS A 21 -3.31 -6.89 1.78
N GLN A 22 -3.79 -7.96 1.14
CA GLN A 22 -3.01 -8.68 0.13
C GLN A 22 -2.69 -7.82 -1.09
N ASN A 23 -3.68 -7.08 -1.61
CA ASN A 23 -3.51 -6.17 -2.74
C ASN A 23 -2.52 -5.05 -2.41
N LEU A 24 -2.66 -4.42 -1.23
CA LEU A 24 -1.73 -3.38 -0.78
C LEU A 24 -0.31 -3.92 -0.57
N LYS A 25 -0.15 -5.14 -0.04
CA LYS A 25 1.17 -5.80 0.06
C LYS A 25 1.80 -6.02 -1.29
N GLN A 26 1.01 -6.43 -2.28
CA GLN A 26 1.50 -6.61 -3.65
C GLN A 26 1.93 -5.27 -4.26
N GLU A 27 1.09 -4.23 -4.14
CA GLU A 27 1.40 -2.89 -4.65
C GLU A 27 2.66 -2.30 -4.00
N VAL A 28 2.83 -2.47 -2.68
CA VAL A 28 4.04 -2.05 -1.95
C VAL A 28 5.29 -2.75 -2.49
N ARG A 29 5.24 -4.07 -2.70
CA ARG A 29 6.37 -4.83 -3.26
C ARG A 29 6.73 -4.39 -4.69
N ASP A 30 5.72 -4.12 -5.51
CA ASP A 30 5.92 -3.70 -6.89
C ASP A 30 6.53 -2.29 -6.96
N LEU A 31 6.07 -1.38 -6.08
CA LEU A 31 6.66 -0.04 -5.95
C LEU A 31 8.10 -0.09 -5.44
N GLU A 32 8.40 -0.93 -4.43
CA GLU A 32 9.77 -1.14 -3.94
C GLU A 32 10.69 -1.64 -5.06
N ARG A 33 10.23 -2.61 -5.85
CA ARG A 33 10.98 -3.12 -7.00
C ARG A 33 11.27 -2.01 -8.02
N ARG A 34 10.27 -1.19 -8.36
CA ARG A 34 10.42 -0.10 -9.33
C ARG A 34 11.39 0.96 -8.84
N VAL A 35 11.31 1.36 -7.56
CA VAL A 35 12.27 2.30 -6.96
C VAL A 35 13.68 1.74 -7.04
N ASN A 36 13.88 0.47 -6.68
CA ASN A 36 15.19 -0.18 -6.74
C ASN A 36 15.76 -0.22 -8.17
N ILE A 37 14.94 -0.53 -9.18
CA ILE A 37 15.37 -0.52 -10.58
C ILE A 37 15.80 0.87 -11.01
N LEU A 38 14.97 1.89 -10.74
CA LEU A 38 15.27 3.28 -11.11
C LEU A 38 16.52 3.83 -10.42
N GLN A 39 16.80 3.39 -9.19
CA GLN A 39 18.01 3.76 -8.45
C GLN A 39 19.29 3.13 -9.03
N GLN A 40 19.17 2.02 -9.77
CA GLN A 40 20.29 1.31 -10.38
C GLN A 40 20.63 1.79 -11.80
N GLU A 41 19.83 2.70 -12.38
CA GLU A 41 20.11 3.28 -13.68
C GLU A 41 21.41 4.10 -13.64
N GLU A 42 22.18 4.11 -14.75
CA GLU A 42 23.43 4.87 -14.88
C GLU A 42 23.23 6.38 -14.61
N ARG A 43 22.02 6.88 -14.92
CA ARG A 43 21.58 8.25 -14.62
C ARG A 43 20.18 8.20 -14.00
N PRO A 44 20.08 8.02 -12.68
CA PRO A 44 18.81 7.84 -12.01
C PRO A 44 17.95 9.10 -12.13
N ASN A 45 16.72 8.94 -12.60
CA ASN A 45 15.75 10.03 -12.61
C ASN A 45 15.23 10.29 -11.18
N LEU A 46 15.87 11.24 -10.48
CA LEU A 46 15.55 11.60 -9.10
C LEU A 46 14.09 12.04 -8.91
N HIS A 47 13.48 12.66 -9.92
CA HIS A 47 12.07 13.04 -9.85
C HIS A 47 11.16 11.81 -9.79
N CYS A 48 11.40 10.84 -10.67
CA CYS A 48 10.66 9.57 -10.67
C CYS A 48 10.88 8.79 -9.36
N ILE A 49 12.13 8.69 -8.90
CA ILE A 49 12.46 8.00 -7.66
C ILE A 49 11.75 8.63 -6.47
N ASN A 50 11.79 9.95 -6.33
CA ASN A 50 11.11 10.66 -5.24
C ASN A 50 9.59 10.48 -5.31
N HIS A 51 9.00 10.59 -6.51
CA HIS A 51 7.58 10.36 -6.71
C HIS A 51 7.15 8.94 -6.29
N PHE A 52 7.88 7.92 -6.72
CA PHE A 52 7.58 6.53 -6.33
C PHE A 52 7.86 6.26 -4.85
N ALA A 53 8.88 6.90 -4.25
CA ALA A 53 9.16 6.80 -2.82
C ALA A 53 8.03 7.42 -1.98
N ASP A 54 7.48 8.57 -2.39
CA ASP A 54 6.33 9.19 -1.73
C ASP A 54 5.08 8.32 -1.84
N LEU A 55 4.81 7.77 -3.02
CA LEU A 55 3.70 6.85 -3.24
C LEU A 55 3.85 5.60 -2.38
N LEU A 56 5.03 5.00 -2.34
CA LEU A 56 5.35 3.85 -1.49
C LEU A 56 5.11 4.16 -0.01
N ARG A 57 5.52 5.35 0.46
CA ARG A 57 5.27 5.80 1.84
C ARG A 57 3.77 5.87 2.12
N GLN A 58 2.98 6.46 1.24
CA GLN A 58 1.52 6.54 1.38
C GLN A 58 0.89 5.14 1.44
N ARG A 59 1.27 4.24 0.53
CA ARG A 59 0.76 2.86 0.51
C ARG A 59 1.11 2.06 1.76
N ARG A 60 2.33 2.21 2.29
CA ARG A 60 2.73 1.60 3.56
C ARG A 60 1.93 2.12 4.75
N THR A 61 1.61 3.42 4.78
CA THR A 61 0.75 3.99 5.83
C THR A 61 -0.65 3.38 5.80
N VAL A 62 -1.26 3.30 4.61
CA VAL A 62 -2.59 2.68 4.45
C VAL A 62 -2.54 1.20 4.80
N LEU A 63 -1.53 0.46 4.33
CA LEU A 63 -1.36 -0.95 4.67
C LEU A 63 -1.28 -1.16 6.19
N ARG A 64 -0.47 -0.36 6.90
CA ARG A 64 -0.36 -0.42 8.37
C ARG A 64 -1.70 -0.18 9.04
N TRP A 65 -2.44 0.83 8.59
CA TRP A 65 -3.77 1.15 9.10
C TRP A 65 -4.78 0.01 8.90
N VAL A 66 -4.72 -0.67 7.74
CA VAL A 66 -5.57 -1.85 7.46
C VAL A 66 -5.16 -3.01 8.37
N GLU A 67 -3.86 -3.30 8.48
CA GLU A 67 -3.35 -4.40 9.31
C GLU A 67 -3.69 -4.24 10.79
N GLU A 68 -3.67 -3.02 11.32
CA GLU A 68 -4.05 -2.73 12.70
C GLU A 68 -5.55 -2.97 12.93
N ARG A 69 -6.40 -2.57 11.98
CA ARG A 69 -7.86 -2.80 12.07
C ARG A 69 -8.27 -4.24 11.82
N SER A 70 -7.53 -5.00 11.03
CA SER A 70 -7.80 -6.42 10.80
C SER A 70 -7.43 -7.32 12.00
N ARG A 71 -6.68 -6.80 12.98
CA ARG A 71 -6.32 -7.53 14.21
C ARG A 71 -7.35 -7.38 15.33
N LEU A 72 -8.27 -6.40 15.23
CA LEU A 72 -9.38 -6.16 16.15
C LEU A 72 -10.65 -6.88 15.69
#